data_AF-A0A7W7MAC8-F1
#
_entry.id   AF-A0A7W7MAC8-F1
#
_cell.length_a   1.000
_cell.length_b   1.000
_cell.length_c   1.000
_cell.angle_alpha   90.00
_cell.angle_beta   90.00
_cell.angle_gamma   90.00
#
_symmetry.space_group_name_H-M   'P 1'
#
loop_
_entity.id
_entity.type
_entity.pdbx_description
1 polymer ?
#
loop_
_entity_poly.entity_id
_entity_poly.type
_entity_poly.pdbx_seq_one_letter_code
_entity_poly.pdbx_strand_id
1 'polypeptide(L)' 'MSAAKEPDRRWAPWWVYVVPIVAANYVKQYFVQDWPVAVNAAITLVLVGGLIVGITAVYRGMGGAAGPRR' A
#
# COMPACT_ATOMS: atom_id res chain seq x y z
N MET A 1 13.02 -29.77 14.88
CA MET A 1 13.59 -28.41 14.82
C MET A 1 12.85 -27.67 13.71
N SER A 2 12.02 -26.69 14.05
CA SER A 2 11.28 -25.91 13.06
C SER A 2 12.25 -25.04 12.28
N ALA A 3 12.39 -25.28 10.98
CA ALA A 3 13.15 -24.42 10.07
C ALA A 3 12.53 -23.03 10.14
N ALA A 4 13.28 -22.06 10.69
CA ALA A 4 12.92 -20.67 10.64
C ALA A 4 12.86 -20.27 9.15
N LYS A 5 11.64 -20.10 8.62
CA LYS A 5 11.43 -19.54 7.27
C LYS A 5 12.10 -18.17 7.26
N GLU A 6 13.15 -18.01 6.48
CA GLU A 6 13.68 -16.69 6.20
C GLU A 6 12.54 -15.82 5.68
N PRO A 7 12.29 -14.64 6.27
CA PRO A 7 11.21 -13.77 5.84
C PRO A 7 11.51 -13.31 4.42
N ASP A 8 10.65 -13.69 3.47
CA ASP A 8 10.75 -13.34 2.06
C ASP A 8 10.68 -11.81 1.90
N ARG A 9 11.86 -11.17 1.78
CA ARG A 9 12.02 -9.70 1.68
C ARG A 9 11.61 -9.16 0.31
N ARG A 10 11.05 -9.98 -0.57
CA ARG A 10 10.57 -9.54 -1.89
C ARG A 10 9.40 -8.57 -1.79
N TRP A 11 8.61 -8.65 -0.72
CA TRP A 11 7.42 -7.84 -0.50
C TRP A 11 7.50 -7.09 0.82
N ALA A 12 6.90 -5.90 0.87
CA ALA A 12 6.74 -5.20 2.14
C ALA A 12 5.84 -6.04 3.07
N PRO A 13 6.00 -5.93 4.40
CA PRO A 13 5.08 -6.57 5.34
C PRO A 13 3.64 -6.20 5.01
N TRP A 14 2.70 -7.15 5.14
CA TRP A 14 1.31 -6.98 4.70
C TRP A 14 0.64 -5.73 5.30
N TRP A 15 1.01 -5.34 6.52
CA TRP A 15 0.50 -4.13 7.19
C TRP A 15 0.80 -2.84 6.42
N VAL A 16 1.87 -2.81 5.61
CA VAL A 16 2.30 -1.62 4.85
C VAL A 16 1.29 -1.31 3.76
N TYR A 17 0.57 -2.32 3.28
CA TYR A 17 -0.54 -2.16 2.36
C TYR A 17 -1.84 -1.89 3.11
N VAL A 18 -2.15 -2.69 4.14
CA VAL A 18 -3.45 -2.65 4.80
C VAL A 18 -3.70 -1.33 5.54
N VAL A 19 -2.74 -0.83 6.32
CA VAL A 19 -2.91 0.40 7.11
C VAL A 19 -3.28 1.61 6.24
N PRO A 20 -2.51 1.97 5.20
CA PRO A 20 -2.86 3.10 4.35
C PRO A 20 -4.14 2.87 3.53
N ILE A 21 -4.42 1.63 3.08
CA ILE A 21 -5.67 1.32 2.38
C ILE A 21 -6.87 1.58 3.28
N VAL A 22 -6.84 1.08 4.52
CA VAL A 22 -7.93 1.26 5.50
C VAL A 22 -8.07 2.74 5.87
N ALA A 23 -6.96 3.42 6.19
CA ALA A 23 -6.98 4.84 6.55
C ALA A 23 -7.56 5.69 5.42
N ALA A 24 -7.12 5.46 4.18
CA ALA A 24 -7.62 6.21 3.04
C ALA A 24 -9.07 5.87 2.69
N ASN A 25 -9.50 4.63 2.87
CA ASN A 25 -10.91 4.26 2.72
C ASN A 25 -11.78 4.95 3.77
N TYR A 26 -11.31 5.08 5.00
CA TYR A 26 -12.02 5.78 6.07
C TYR A 26 -12.17 7.27 5.77
N VAL A 27 -11.07 7.92 5.35
CA VAL A 27 -11.08 9.32 4.89
C VAL A 27 -12.03 9.48 3.71
N LYS A 28 -11.98 8.59 2.72
CA LYS A 28 -12.89 8.61 1.58
C LYS A 28 -14.35 8.48 2.00
N GLN A 29 -14.68 7.55 2.90
CA GLN A 29 -16.06 7.41 3.37
C GLN A 29 -16.57 8.68 4.03
N TYR A 30 -15.74 9.38 4.80
CA TYR A 30 -16.12 10.66 5.41
C TYR A 30 -16.50 11.73 4.37
N PHE A 31 -15.81 11.80 3.23
CA PHE A 31 -16.05 12.84 2.21
C PHE A 31 -17.05 12.44 1.12
N VAL A 32 -17.22 11.15 0.86
CA VAL A 32 -17.87 10.64 -0.37
C VAL A 32 -19.08 9.75 -0.04
N GLN A 33 -19.54 9.74 1.22
CA GLN A 33 -20.64 8.89 1.71
C GLN A 33 -21.91 9.01 0.86
N ASP A 34 -22.30 10.25 0.54
CA ASP A 34 -23.60 10.53 -0.08
C ASP A 34 -23.53 10.60 -1.61
N TRP A 35 -22.40 10.21 -2.21
CA TRP A 35 -22.17 10.30 -3.64
C TRP A 35 -22.66 9.05 -4.38
N PRO A 36 -22.97 9.17 -5.70
CA PRO A 36 -23.38 8.03 -6.51
C PRO A 36 -22.34 6.90 -6.48
N VAL A 37 -22.83 5.66 -6.40
CA VAL A 37 -22.01 4.44 -6.28
C VAL A 37 -20.90 4.36 -7.33
N ALA A 38 -21.19 4.76 -8.58
CA ALA A 38 -20.21 4.74 -9.67
C ALA A 38 -19.02 5.69 -9.41
N VAL A 39 -19.28 6.88 -8.88
CA VAL A 39 -18.23 7.86 -8.54
C VAL A 39 -17.42 7.36 -7.35
N ASN A 40 -18.11 6.81 -6.35
CA ASN A 40 -17.48 6.21 -5.18
C ASN A 40 -16.53 5.05 -5.57
N ALA A 41 -16.94 4.20 -6.51
CA ALA A 41 -16.13 3.10 -7.03
C ALA A 41 -14.90 3.60 -7.80
N ALA A 42 -15.08 4.61 -8.67
CA ALA A 42 -13.97 5.19 -9.44
C ALA A 42 -12.91 5.80 -8.52
N ILE A 43 -13.32 6.55 -7.48
CA ILE A 43 -12.41 7.13 -6.49
C ILE A 43 -11.65 6.02 -5.75
N THR A 44 -12.31 4.92 -5.34
CA THR A 44 -11.62 3.79 -4.69
C THR A 44 -10.55 3.20 -5.59
N LEU A 45 -10.84 2.99 -6.88
CA LEU A 45 -9.88 2.40 -7.82
C LEU A 45 -8.63 3.27 -7.97
N VAL A 46 -8.79 4.59 -8.10
CA VAL A 46 -7.66 5.52 -8.17
C VAL A 46 -6.86 5.51 -6.87
N LEU A 47 -7.54 5.51 -5.72
CA LEU A 47 -6.90 5.56 -4.41
C LEU A 47 -6.08 4.29 -4.13
N VAL A 48 -6.66 3.11 -4.38
CA VAL A 48 -5.97 1.82 -4.24
C VAL A 48 -4.80 1.73 -5.21
N GLY A 49 -4.99 2.09 -6.48
CA GLY A 49 -3.92 2.10 -7.48
C GLY A 49 -2.76 3.02 -7.08
N GLY A 50 -3.07 4.24 -6.65
CA GLY A 50 -2.10 5.22 -6.16
C GLY A 50 -1.34 4.71 -4.93
N LEU A 51 -2.01 4.07 -3.98
CA LEU A 51 -1.37 3.48 -2.81
C LEU A 51 -0.42 2.34 -3.18
N ILE A 52 -0.84 1.44 -4.08
CA ILE A 52 0.03 0.35 -4.54
C ILE A 52 1.29 0.91 -5.21
N VAL A 53 1.14 1.89 -6.11
CA VAL A 53 2.25 2.54 -6.79
C VAL A 53 3.15 3.26 -5.80
N GLY A 54 2.58 4.04 -4.87
CA GLY A 54 3.31 4.79 -3.87
C GLY A 54 4.11 3.88 -2.93
N ILE A 55 3.47 2.84 -2.38
CA ILE A 55 4.14 1.84 -1.53
C ILE A 55 5.27 1.15 -2.29
N THR A 56 5.01 0.74 -3.54
CA THR A 56 6.00 0.09 -4.39
C THR A 56 7.19 1.00 -4.68
N ALA A 57 6.94 2.28 -5.00
CA ALA A 57 7.97 3.28 -5.27
C ALA A 57 8.81 3.57 -4.02
N VAL A 58 8.18 3.75 -2.86
CA VAL A 58 8.88 3.97 -1.58
C VAL A 58 9.69 2.74 -1.18
N TYR A 59 9.11 1.54 -1.26
CA TYR A 59 9.80 0.31 -0.89
C TYR A 59 11.00 0.02 -1.80
N ARG A 60 10.84 0.22 -3.12
CA ARG A 60 11.95 0.10 -4.08
C ARG A 60 12.99 1.20 -3.93
N GLY A 61 12.57 2.44 -3.65
CA GLY A 61 13.47 3.57 -3.42
C GLY A 61 14.31 3.41 -2.13
N MET A 62 13.68 2.96 -1.05
CA MET A 62 14.38 2.65 0.22
C MET A 62 15.26 1.40 0.11
N GLY A 63 14.84 0.39 -0.66
CA GLY A 63 15.66 -0.80 -0.96
C GLY A 63 16.86 -0.52 -1.87
N GLY A 64 16.75 0.47 -2.77
CA GLY A 64 17.84 0.90 -3.63
C GLY A 64 18.89 1.78 -2.93
N ALA A 65 18.51 2.50 -1.87
CA ALA A 65 19.43 3.34 -1.09
C ALA A 65 20.33 2.55 -0.12
N ALA A 66 20.07 1.25 0.07
CA ALA A 66 20.83 0.36 0.96
C ALA A 66 21.79 -0.59 0.20
N GLY A 67 22.15 -0.26 -1.04
CA GLY A 67 23.30 -0.90 -1.69
C GLY A 67 24.60 -0.27 -1.16
N PRO A 68 25.51 -1.02 -0.49
CA PRO A 68 26.83 -0.49 -0.22
C PRO A 68 27.48 -0.22 -1.57
N ARG A 69 27.82 1.05 -1.83
CA ARG A 69 28.84 1.38 -2.82
C ARG A 69 30.11 0.69 -2.34
N ARG A 70 30.40 -0.48 -2.88
CA ARG A 70 31.74 -1.05 -2.92
C ARG A 70 32.32 -0.71 -4.28
#